data_AF-A0A815GIU8-F1
#
_entry.id   AF-A0A815GIU8-F1
#
_cell.length_a   1.000
_cell.length_b   1.000
_cell.length_c   1.000
_cell.angle_alpha   90.00
_cell.angle_beta   90.00
_cell.angle_gamma   90.00
#
_symmetry.space_group_name_H-M   'P 1'
#
loop_
_entity.id
_entity.type
_entity.pdbx_description
1 polymer ?
#
loop_
_entity_poly.entity_id
_entity_poly.type
_entity_poly.pdbx_seq_one_letter_code
_entity_poly.pdbx_strand_id
1 'polypeptide(L)'
;MSTTKHDLQLMMKTYGYDLNPYTSKETLVNLLHLHSKALEKGIDVPKMNDHQLRCSLNEHNVTVGPVISHTRAIYQRKLLEAITNEISEGADDEIEDNQDEFHTPPIPDDGIVTRSGKTLFPTT
;
A
#
# COMPACT_ATOMS: atom_id res chain seq x y z
N MET A 1 -33.54 -4.94 -10.59
CA MET A 1 -32.94 -6.09 -9.88
C MET A 1 -31.95 -5.53 -8.87
N SER A 2 -32.26 -5.53 -7.58
CA SER A 2 -31.33 -5.03 -6.56
C SER A 2 -30.28 -6.08 -6.27
N THR A 3 -29.03 -5.86 -6.68
CA THR A 3 -27.90 -6.75 -6.36
C THR A 3 -27.65 -6.72 -4.85
N THR A 4 -27.61 -7.91 -4.23
CA THR A 4 -27.30 -8.02 -2.81
C THR A 4 -25.79 -7.90 -2.59
N LYS A 5 -25.37 -7.60 -1.34
CA LYS A 5 -23.94 -7.59 -0.98
C LYS A 5 -23.30 -8.95 -1.27
N HIS A 6 -24.03 -10.03 -1.02
CA HIS A 6 -23.56 -11.40 -1.24
C HIS A 6 -23.32 -11.66 -2.73
N ASP A 7 -24.24 -11.25 -3.61
CA ASP A 7 -24.07 -11.40 -5.06
C ASP A 7 -22.83 -10.65 -5.55
N LEU A 8 -22.61 -9.43 -5.05
CA LEU A 8 -21.43 -8.64 -5.40
C LEU A 8 -20.13 -9.28 -4.91
N GLN A 9 -20.11 -9.85 -3.70
CA GLN A 9 -18.96 -10.62 -3.20
C GLN A 9 -18.69 -11.84 -4.08
N LEU A 10 -19.73 -12.57 -4.49
CA LEU A 10 -19.57 -13.74 -5.34
C LEU A 10 -19.02 -13.34 -6.71
N MET A 11 -19.54 -12.26 -7.32
CA MET A 11 -19.00 -11.74 -8.58
C MET A 11 -17.52 -11.35 -8.46
N MET A 12 -17.14 -10.58 -7.43
CA MET A 12 -15.74 -10.21 -7.21
C MET A 12 -14.83 -11.42 -7.01
N LYS A 13 -15.30 -12.45 -6.28
CA LYS A 13 -14.56 -13.69 -6.10
C LYS A 13 -14.34 -14.44 -7.42
N THR A 14 -15.31 -14.41 -8.34
CA THR A 14 -15.14 -15.03 -9.67
C THR A 14 -14.10 -14.33 -10.53
N TYR A 15 -13.87 -13.03 -10.31
CA TYR A 15 -12.79 -12.29 -10.96
C TYR A 15 -11.42 -12.52 -10.31
N GLY A 16 -11.34 -13.23 -9.17
CA GLY A 16 -10.09 -13.56 -8.49
C GLY A 16 -9.68 -12.56 -7.40
N TYR A 17 -10.58 -11.66 -6.97
CA TYR A 17 -10.31 -10.80 -5.82
C TYR A 17 -10.57 -11.55 -4.51
N ASP A 18 -9.56 -11.58 -3.64
CA ASP A 18 -9.70 -12.09 -2.28
C ASP A 18 -10.11 -10.94 -1.35
N LEU A 19 -11.41 -10.70 -1.29
CA LEU A 19 -11.98 -9.58 -0.55
C LEU A 19 -12.29 -9.96 0.90
N ASN A 20 -12.01 -9.01 1.80
CA ASN A 20 -12.40 -9.11 3.19
C ASN A 20 -13.96 -9.26 3.30
N PRO A 21 -14.50 -10.22 4.08
CA PRO A 21 -15.95 -10.37 4.28
C PRO A 21 -16.64 -9.11 4.83
N TYR A 22 -15.88 -8.24 5.51
CA TYR A 22 -16.36 -6.97 6.07
C TYR A 22 -16.39 -5.82 5.05
N THR A 23 -16.01 -6.04 3.79
CA THR A 23 -16.07 -5.02 2.73
C THR A 23 -17.52 -4.51 2.55
N SER A 24 -17.68 -3.19 2.48
CA SER A 24 -19.00 -2.56 2.32
C SER A 24 -19.58 -2.84 0.93
N LYS A 25 -20.92 -2.83 0.83
CA LYS A 25 -21.62 -2.97 -0.46
C LYS A 25 -21.16 -1.89 -1.45
N GLU A 26 -21.03 -0.67 -1.00
CA GLU A 26 -20.58 0.47 -1.82
C GLU A 26 -19.19 0.22 -2.39
N THR A 27 -18.24 -0.22 -1.56
CA THR A 27 -16.90 -0.56 -2.00
C THR A 27 -16.90 -1.68 -3.04
N LEU A 28 -17.77 -2.68 -2.91
CA LEU A 28 -17.90 -3.77 -3.89
C LEU A 28 -18.42 -3.26 -5.24
N VAL A 29 -19.41 -2.35 -5.22
CA VAL A 29 -19.94 -1.73 -6.44
C VAL A 29 -18.86 -0.88 -7.12
N ASN A 30 -18.14 -0.07 -6.34
CA ASN A 30 -17.04 0.75 -6.86
C ASN A 30 -15.96 -0.15 -7.47
N LEU A 31 -15.53 -1.21 -6.78
CA LEU A 31 -14.52 -2.14 -7.29
C LEU A 31 -14.98 -2.84 -8.58
N LEU A 32 -16.24 -3.25 -8.67
CA LEU A 32 -16.82 -3.83 -9.88
C LEU A 32 -16.77 -2.84 -11.04
N HIS A 33 -17.19 -1.59 -10.79
CA HIS A 33 -17.19 -0.54 -11.80
C HIS A 33 -15.76 -0.25 -12.32
N LEU A 34 -14.81 -0.12 -11.39
CA LEU A 34 -13.40 0.08 -11.72
C LEU A 34 -12.82 -1.10 -12.51
N HIS A 35 -13.12 -2.33 -12.12
CA HIS A 35 -12.66 -3.53 -12.81
C HIS A 35 -13.20 -3.60 -14.24
N SER A 36 -14.49 -3.31 -14.45
CA SER A 36 -15.07 -3.24 -15.81
C SER A 36 -14.35 -2.20 -16.67
N LYS A 37 -14.07 -1.01 -16.13
CA LYS A 37 -13.35 0.07 -16.84
C LYS A 37 -11.90 -0.30 -17.17
N ALA A 38 -11.21 -1.02 -16.28
CA ALA A 38 -9.87 -1.54 -16.56
C ALA A 38 -9.88 -2.64 -17.63
N LEU A 39 -10.92 -3.49 -17.63
CA LEU A 39 -11.07 -4.56 -18.62
C LEU A 39 -11.36 -4.01 -20.03
N GLU A 40 -12.10 -2.90 -20.14
CA GLU A 40 -12.27 -2.16 -21.40
C GLU A 40 -10.94 -1.68 -21.99
N LYS A 41 -9.97 -1.37 -21.13
CA LYS A 41 -8.58 -1.03 -21.51
C LYS A 41 -7.69 -2.26 -21.77
N GLY A 42 -8.22 -3.48 -21.58
CA GLY A 42 -7.48 -4.73 -21.73
C GLY A 42 -6.55 -5.06 -20.56
N ILE A 43 -6.75 -4.44 -19.38
CA ILE A 43 -5.90 -4.64 -18.20
C ILE A 43 -6.63 -5.54 -17.19
N ASP A 44 -6.11 -6.76 -17.00
CA ASP A 44 -6.67 -7.74 -16.07
C ASP A 44 -5.88 -7.79 -14.74
N VAL A 45 -6.13 -6.79 -13.88
CA VAL A 45 -5.47 -6.58 -12.58
C VAL A 45 -5.43 -7.82 -11.65
N PRO A 46 -6.52 -8.60 -11.46
CA PRO A 46 -6.49 -9.73 -10.52
C PRO A 46 -5.59 -10.89 -11.00
N LYS A 47 -5.35 -10.99 -12.31
CA LYS A 47 -4.46 -12.03 -12.89
C LYS A 47 -3.00 -11.61 -13.00
N MET A 48 -2.68 -10.33 -12.77
CA MET A 48 -1.30 -9.85 -12.80
C MET A 48 -0.48 -10.47 -11.68
N ASN A 49 0.75 -10.87 -12.02
CA ASN A 49 1.73 -11.30 -11.01
C ASN A 49 2.27 -10.10 -10.22
N ASP A 50 2.87 -10.34 -9.05
CA ASP A 50 3.32 -9.26 -8.15
C ASP A 50 4.30 -8.29 -8.84
N HIS A 51 5.19 -8.82 -9.68
CA HIS A 51 6.09 -8.01 -10.50
C HIS A 51 5.35 -7.14 -11.51
N GLN A 52 4.35 -7.70 -12.22
CA GLN A 52 3.56 -6.96 -13.20
C GLN A 52 2.70 -5.89 -12.53
N LEU A 53 2.09 -6.23 -11.39
CA LEU A 53 1.32 -5.30 -10.58
C LEU A 53 2.18 -4.11 -10.15
N ARG A 54 3.41 -4.37 -9.70
CA ARG A 54 4.36 -3.34 -9.30
C ARG A 54 4.80 -2.47 -10.48
N CYS A 55 5.09 -3.07 -11.63
CA CYS A 55 5.43 -2.33 -12.85
C CYS A 55 4.29 -1.39 -13.27
N SER A 56 3.06 -1.90 -13.36
CA SER A 56 1.91 -1.08 -13.73
C SER A 56 1.60 0.01 -12.71
N LEU A 57 1.72 -0.28 -11.40
CA LEU A 57 1.59 0.77 -10.38
C LEU A 57 2.63 1.87 -10.55
N ASN A 58 3.88 1.52 -10.88
CA ASN A 58 4.93 2.49 -11.14
C ASN A 58 4.71 3.27 -12.44
N GLU A 59 4.18 2.63 -13.49
CA GLU A 59 3.77 3.31 -14.73
C GLU A 59 2.72 4.39 -14.47
N HIS A 60 1.84 4.16 -13.49
CA HIS A 60 0.82 5.11 -13.04
C HIS A 60 1.28 6.01 -11.89
N ASN A 61 2.59 6.13 -11.65
CA ASN A 61 3.21 6.95 -10.59
C ASN A 61 2.73 6.64 -9.15
N VAL A 62 2.24 5.42 -8.89
CA VAL A 62 1.83 5.00 -7.56
C VAL A 62 3.03 4.41 -6.81
N THR A 63 3.44 5.07 -5.72
CA THR A 63 4.51 4.57 -4.85
C THR A 63 4.13 3.21 -4.25
N VAL A 64 4.96 2.21 -4.53
CA VAL A 64 4.76 0.82 -4.13
C VAL A 64 5.88 0.34 -3.23
N GLY A 65 5.49 -0.04 -2.01
CA GLY A 65 6.34 -0.76 -1.07
C GLY A 65 6.36 -2.27 -1.38
N PRO A 66 6.66 -3.14 -0.39
CA PRO A 66 6.67 -4.57 -0.60
C PRO A 66 5.27 -5.10 -0.97
N VAL A 67 5.17 -5.73 -2.13
CA VAL A 67 3.97 -6.46 -2.56
C VAL A 67 3.97 -7.82 -1.86
N ILE A 68 3.21 -7.93 -0.79
CA ILE A 68 3.00 -9.14 0.02
C ILE A 68 1.52 -9.50 -0.02
N SER A 69 1.16 -10.72 0.33
CA SER A 69 -0.22 -11.24 0.16
C SER A 69 -1.30 -10.33 0.76
N HIS A 70 -1.01 -9.66 1.89
CA HIS A 70 -1.97 -8.74 2.51
C HIS A 70 -2.01 -7.34 1.85
N THR A 71 -0.90 -6.86 1.27
CA THR A 71 -0.86 -5.55 0.59
C THR A 71 -1.28 -5.67 -0.87
N ARG A 72 -1.22 -6.87 -1.47
CA ARG A 72 -1.58 -7.10 -2.87
C ARG A 72 -3.01 -6.65 -3.18
N ALA A 73 -3.99 -6.95 -2.33
CA ALA A 73 -5.37 -6.51 -2.53
C ALA A 73 -5.49 -4.97 -2.52
N ILE A 74 -4.71 -4.30 -1.67
CA ILE A 74 -4.66 -2.84 -1.59
C ILE A 74 -4.07 -2.26 -2.88
N TYR A 75 -2.96 -2.84 -3.35
CA TYR A 75 -2.28 -2.42 -4.57
C TYR A 75 -3.09 -2.69 -5.84
N GLN A 76 -3.82 -3.81 -5.90
CA GLN A 76 -4.77 -4.09 -6.98
C GLN A 76 -5.87 -3.03 -7.03
N ARG A 77 -6.44 -2.66 -5.88
CA ARG A 77 -7.45 -1.59 -5.83
C ARG A 77 -6.86 -0.24 -6.23
N LYS A 78 -5.67 0.12 -5.72
CA LYS A 78 -4.98 1.36 -6.11
C LYS A 78 -4.69 1.43 -7.61
N LEU A 79 -4.29 0.31 -8.22
CA LEU A 79 -4.03 0.25 -9.65
C LEU A 79 -5.32 0.50 -10.45
N LEU A 80 -6.41 -0.14 -10.05
CA LEU A 80 -7.72 0.09 -10.65
C LEU A 80 -8.12 1.56 -10.53
N GLU A 81 -8.02 2.14 -9.34
CA GLU A 81 -8.29 3.56 -9.10
C GLU A 81 -7.44 4.44 -10.04
N ALA A 82 -6.12 4.25 -10.08
CA ALA A 82 -5.22 5.02 -10.94
C ALA A 82 -5.57 4.94 -12.43
N ILE A 83 -5.79 3.73 -12.97
CA ILE A 83 -6.19 3.50 -14.37
C ILE A 83 -7.49 4.25 -14.71
N THR A 84 -8.40 4.32 -13.75
CA THR A 84 -9.69 4.99 -13.95
C THR A 84 -9.65 6.49 -13.73
N ASN A 85 -8.75 6.99 -12.87
CA ASN A 85 -8.60 8.39 -12.51
C ASN A 85 -7.76 9.17 -13.53
N GLU A 86 -6.84 8.51 -14.25
CA GLU A 86 -6.22 9.08 -15.45
C GLU A 86 -7.22 9.52 -16.52
N ILE A 87 -8.47 9.04 -16.44
CA ILE A 87 -9.55 9.37 -17.37
C ILE A 87 -10.33 10.60 -16.87
N SER A 88 -10.14 11.02 -15.61
CA SER A 88 -10.95 12.02 -14.91
C SER A 88 -10.21 13.29 -14.49
N GLU A 89 -9.10 13.64 -15.15
CA GLU A 89 -8.29 14.86 -14.92
C GLU A 89 -7.19 14.70 -13.85
N GLY A 90 -5.99 15.23 -14.18
CA GLY A 90 -4.80 15.20 -13.33
C GLY A 90 -4.96 16.04 -12.08
N ALA A 91 -5.21 15.39 -10.96
CA ALA A 91 -5.08 15.97 -9.63
C ALA A 91 -3.83 15.37 -8.96
N ASP A 92 -2.87 16.25 -8.75
CA ASP A 92 -1.70 16.06 -7.91
C ASP A 92 -2.14 15.58 -6.51
N ASP A 93 -1.97 14.30 -6.21
CA ASP A 93 -1.83 13.87 -4.83
C ASP A 93 -0.33 13.89 -4.52
N GLU A 94 0.16 15.09 -4.19
CA GLU A 94 1.35 15.23 -3.35
C GLU A 94 1.08 14.51 -2.03
N ILE A 95 1.45 13.23 -1.97
CA ILE A 95 1.59 12.55 -0.70
C ILE A 95 2.88 13.08 -0.10
N GLU A 96 2.74 14.08 0.77
CA GLU A 96 3.72 14.47 1.78
C GLU A 96 4.39 13.20 2.32
N ASP A 97 5.69 13.10 2.03
CA ASP A 97 6.64 12.21 2.67
C ASP A 97 6.65 12.56 4.16
N ASN A 98 5.68 12.01 4.91
CA ASN A 98 5.78 11.90 6.36
C ASN A 98 6.88 10.88 6.62
N GLN A 99 8.13 11.35 6.51
CA GLN A 99 9.23 10.79 7.25
C GLN A 99 8.83 10.90 8.71
N ASP A 100 8.27 9.82 9.22
CA ASP A 100 8.21 9.55 10.65
C ASP A 100 9.68 9.54 11.11
N GLU A 101 10.16 10.75 11.42
CA GLU A 101 11.27 11.01 12.32
C GLU A 101 10.97 10.16 13.55
N PHE A 102 11.53 8.94 13.57
CA PHE A 102 11.79 8.25 14.80
C PHE A 102 12.66 9.19 15.62
N HIS A 103 11.98 10.01 16.43
CA HIS A 103 12.53 10.72 17.56
C HIS A 103 13.29 9.66 18.34
N THR A 104 14.61 9.71 18.21
CA THR A 104 15.46 9.05 19.19
C THR A 104 15.08 9.70 20.51
N PRO A 105 14.55 8.93 21.49
CA PRO A 105 14.20 9.52 22.76
C PRO A 105 15.48 10.16 23.34
N PRO A 106 15.40 11.36 23.92
CA PRO A 106 16.53 11.94 24.61
C PRO A 106 16.98 10.94 25.67
N ILE A 107 18.20 10.44 25.51
CA ILE A 107 18.86 9.59 26.49
C ILE A 107 18.84 10.39 27.81
N PRO A 108 18.27 9.86 28.90
CA PRO A 108 18.39 10.52 30.19
C PRO A 108 19.88 10.66 30.52
N ASP A 109 20.28 11.90 30.82
CA ASP A 109 21.62 12.31 31.19
C ASP A 109 22.01 11.71 32.55
N ASP A 110 22.22 10.40 32.57
CA ASP A 110 22.89 9.70 33.66
C ASP A 110 24.36 9.57 33.30
N GLY A 111 25.10 10.67 33.50
CA GLY A 111 26.54 10.77 33.69
C GLY A 111 27.37 9.55 33.30
N ILE A 112 27.60 9.35 32.00
CA ILE A 112 28.66 8.45 31.51
C ILE A 112 29.98 9.20 31.66
N VAL A 113 30.63 8.94 32.80
CA VAL A 113 32.02 9.27 33.10
C VAL A 113 32.91 8.85 31.92
N THR A 114 33.42 9.82 31.18
CA THR A 114 34.52 9.62 30.22
C THR A 114 35.82 9.47 30.99
N ARG A 115 36.22 8.23 31.32
CA ARG A 115 37.59 7.94 31.79
C ARG A 115 38.55 7.88 30.60
N SER A 116 38.94 9.06 30.12
CA SER A 116 40.16 9.22 29.34
C SER A 116 41.35 9.44 30.27
N GLY A 117 42.27 8.47 30.30
CA GLY A 117 43.71 8.75 30.42
C GLY A 117 44.35 8.78 31.82
N LYS A 118 45.27 7.81 32.03
CA LYS A 118 46.57 7.92 32.74
C LYS A 118 46.57 8.18 34.26
N THR A 119 46.98 7.19 35.07
CA THR A 119 48.37 7.03 35.56
C THR A 119 48.54 6.04 36.73
N LEU A 120 49.77 5.49 36.82
CA LEU A 120 50.54 5.07 38.01
C LEU A 120 50.15 3.77 38.75
N PHE A 121 50.92 2.70 38.48
CA PHE A 121 51.17 1.61 39.42
C PHE A 121 52.19 2.07 40.48
N PRO A 122 52.00 1.75 41.78
CA PRO A 122 53.09 1.82 42.74
C PRO A 122 53.83 0.49 42.82
N THR A 123 55.15 0.62 42.75
CA THR A 123 56.16 -0.39 43.07
C THR A 123 56.08 -0.77 44.55
N THR A 124 56.10 -2.07 44.85
CA THR A 124 56.72 -2.61 46.08
C THR A 124 57.28 -3.98 45.75
#